data_AF-A0AAF0ERE0-F1
#
_entry.id   AF-A0AAF0ERE0-F1
#
_cell.length_a   1.000
_cell.length_b   1.000
_cell.length_c   1.000
_cell.angle_alpha   90.00
_cell.angle_beta   90.00
_cell.angle_gamma   90.00
#
_symmetry.space_group_name_H-M   'P 1'
#
loop_
_entity.id
_entity.type
_entity.pdbx_description
1 polymer ?
#
loop_
_entity_poly.entity_id
_entity_poly.type
_entity_poly.pdbx_seq_one_letter_code
_entity_poly.pdbx_strand_id
1 'polypeptide(L)'
;MRPTAWRLAKLRSKSLLPEEPPVYVGPPDRISNLRPTIYSVTRTSSARAHPYSLAEFSQVPHERRGFIGQVQRKLATRLEAAQLEARLQNMWLDQFNQRFWTDNNARFERALQEYDESIPQDDRPASERAAPFYRAWLAANETRLRNYNWMLWRATFTAIGAQIKYAIIYRAARLVEWFA
;
A
#
# COMPACT_ATOMS: atom_id res chain seq x y z
N MET A 1 -45.75 30.59 26.01
CA MET A 1 -44.74 29.80 26.74
C MET A 1 -43.48 29.63 25.89
N ARG A 2 -42.31 29.44 26.51
CA ARG A 2 -41.02 28.96 25.95
C ARG A 2 -40.52 27.82 26.89
N PRO A 3 -39.47 27.02 26.61
CA PRO A 3 -38.68 26.81 25.37
C PRO A 3 -39.20 25.58 24.58
N THR A 4 -38.53 24.47 24.15
CA THR A 4 -37.18 23.83 24.24
C THR A 4 -37.15 22.63 23.25
N ALA A 5 -36.06 22.11 22.63
CA ALA A 5 -34.75 22.66 22.23
C ALA A 5 -33.92 21.66 21.36
N TRP A 6 -33.55 22.06 20.12
CA TRP A 6 -32.34 21.64 19.35
C TRP A 6 -32.12 20.17 18.86
N ARG A 7 -31.36 20.06 17.74
CA ARG A 7 -30.69 18.86 17.13
C ARG A 7 -31.65 17.82 16.50
N LEU A 8 -31.34 17.16 15.36
CA LEU A 8 -30.11 17.11 14.54
C LEU A 8 -30.38 17.41 13.04
N ALA A 9 -30.07 18.63 12.59
CA ALA A 9 -29.72 18.85 11.18
C ALA A 9 -28.22 18.53 10.98
N LYS A 10 -27.84 17.24 10.99
CA LYS A 10 -26.42 16.86 10.87
C LYS A 10 -25.95 16.97 9.42
N LEU A 11 -25.46 18.14 9.08
CA LEU A 11 -24.87 18.53 7.79
C LEU A 11 -24.00 17.42 7.17
N ARG A 12 -24.44 16.89 6.02
CA ARG A 12 -23.58 16.18 5.07
C ARG A 12 -22.73 17.22 4.34
N SER A 13 -21.75 17.80 5.03
CA SER A 13 -20.83 18.77 4.45
C SER A 13 -20.05 18.13 3.31
N LYS A 14 -20.31 18.58 2.07
CA LYS A 14 -19.46 18.26 0.92
C LYS A 14 -18.03 18.72 1.22
N SER A 15 -17.05 17.84 1.05
CA SER A 15 -15.63 18.21 1.00
C SER A 15 -15.34 18.92 -0.34
N LEU A 16 -15.73 20.20 -0.43
CA LEU A 16 -15.41 21.07 -1.56
C LEU A 16 -13.99 21.64 -1.41
N LEU A 17 -13.01 20.74 -1.44
CA LEU A 17 -11.60 21.05 -1.63
C LEU A 17 -11.18 20.45 -2.99
N PRO A 18 -10.25 21.07 -3.73
CA PRO A 18 -9.66 20.42 -4.88
C PRO A 18 -8.85 19.20 -4.41
N GLU A 19 -9.23 18.01 -4.86
CA GLU A 19 -8.41 16.80 -4.64
C GLU A 19 -7.24 16.82 -5.62
N GLU A 20 -6.11 17.41 -5.19
CA GLU A 20 -4.84 17.24 -5.89
C GLU A 20 -4.36 15.77 -5.81
N PRO A 21 -3.66 15.28 -6.85
CA PRO A 21 -3.47 13.85 -7.06
C PRO A 21 -2.65 13.21 -5.92
N PRO A 22 -3.03 12.00 -5.47
CA PRO A 22 -2.25 11.27 -4.48
C PRO A 22 -0.87 10.90 -5.03
N VAL A 23 0.11 10.70 -4.14
CA VAL A 23 1.48 10.33 -4.53
C VAL A 23 1.51 8.89 -5.02
N TYR A 24 1.30 8.71 -6.33
CA TYR A 24 1.46 7.45 -7.04
C TYR A 24 2.95 7.08 -7.13
N VAL A 25 3.37 6.01 -6.45
CA VAL A 25 4.72 5.45 -6.65
C VAL A 25 4.64 4.39 -7.73
N GLY A 26 4.87 4.84 -8.97
CA GLY A 26 4.75 4.04 -10.19
C GLY A 26 3.59 4.53 -11.07
N PRO A 27 3.80 4.70 -12.39
CA PRO A 27 2.69 4.84 -13.33
C PRO A 27 1.84 3.56 -13.35
N PRO A 28 0.59 3.60 -13.83
CA PRO A 28 -0.14 2.38 -14.16
C PRO A 28 0.65 1.63 -15.24
N ASP A 29 1.24 0.49 -14.87
CA ASP A 29 2.06 -0.31 -15.77
C ASP A 29 1.17 -1.01 -16.79
N ARG A 30 1.40 -0.69 -18.06
CA ARG A 30 0.60 -1.16 -19.21
C ARG A 30 0.70 -2.68 -19.42
N ILE A 31 1.76 -3.30 -18.91
CA ILE A 31 2.05 -4.73 -19.05
C ILE A 31 1.62 -5.46 -17.77
N SER A 32 1.96 -4.94 -16.59
CA SER A 32 1.63 -5.63 -15.32
C SER A 32 0.13 -5.68 -15.03
N ASN A 33 -0.65 -4.70 -15.53
CA ASN A 33 -2.09 -4.51 -15.25
C ASN A 33 -2.45 -4.29 -13.76
N LEU A 34 -1.45 -4.09 -12.88
CA LEU A 34 -1.67 -3.81 -11.45
C LEU A 34 -1.88 -2.31 -11.20
N ARG A 35 -2.80 -2.00 -10.29
CA ARG A 35 -3.10 -0.62 -9.88
C ARG A 35 -1.90 0.01 -9.16
N PRO A 36 -1.60 1.32 -9.37
CA PRO A 36 -0.62 2.04 -8.57
C PRO A 36 -0.98 2.07 -7.08
N THR A 37 -0.01 1.79 -6.20
CA THR A 37 -0.18 1.92 -4.75
C THR A 37 0.20 3.32 -4.27
N ILE A 38 -0.60 3.86 -3.34
CA ILE A 38 -0.39 5.18 -2.72
C ILE A 38 0.20 4.99 -1.33
N TYR A 39 1.51 5.18 -1.17
CA TYR A 39 2.18 5.02 0.15
C TYR A 39 2.10 6.25 1.05
N SER A 40 1.80 7.42 0.47
CA SER A 40 1.63 8.67 1.21
C SER A 40 0.41 9.44 0.72
N VAL A 41 -0.65 9.45 1.55
CA VAL A 41 -1.65 10.51 1.51
C VAL A 41 -1.09 11.67 2.33
N THR A 42 -0.70 12.75 1.66
CA THR A 42 -0.25 13.99 2.30
C THR A 42 -1.43 14.62 3.03
N ARG A 43 -1.60 14.31 4.32
CA ARG A 43 -2.64 14.93 5.15
C ARG A 43 -2.32 16.41 5.34
N THR A 44 -2.87 17.25 4.47
CA THR A 44 -2.74 18.71 4.51
C THR A 44 -3.41 19.30 5.75
N SER A 45 -2.66 19.38 6.86
CA SER A 45 -2.85 20.43 7.85
C SER A 45 -2.53 21.76 7.17
N SER A 46 -3.56 22.45 6.70
CA SER A 46 -3.51 23.57 5.76
C SER A 46 -2.94 24.86 6.37
N ALA A 47 -1.66 24.86 6.73
CA ALA A 47 -1.00 26.00 7.37
C ALA A 47 0.53 26.12 7.14
N ARG A 48 1.30 25.04 6.91
CA ARG A 48 2.79 25.13 7.05
C ARG A 48 3.68 24.18 6.22
N ALA A 49 3.14 23.39 5.29
CA ALA A 49 3.88 22.32 4.60
C ALA A 49 4.82 22.78 3.47
N HIS A 50 5.79 23.66 3.75
CA HIS A 50 7.00 23.81 2.92
C HIS A 50 7.98 22.65 3.19
N PRO A 51 8.89 22.32 2.26
CA PRO A 51 9.89 21.25 2.44
C PRO A 51 10.94 21.53 3.54
N TYR A 52 10.93 22.73 4.11
CA TYR A 52 11.72 23.13 5.28
C TYR A 52 10.81 23.78 6.34
N SER A 53 9.73 23.09 6.71
CA SER A 53 8.79 23.64 7.70
C SER A 53 9.42 23.62 9.09
N LEU A 54 9.45 24.74 9.82
CA LEU A 54 9.93 24.74 11.21
C LEU A 54 9.05 23.90 12.18
N ALA A 55 7.98 23.26 11.69
CA ALA A 55 7.10 22.40 12.47
C ALA A 55 7.80 21.16 13.02
N GLU A 56 8.67 20.52 12.22
CA GLU A 56 9.49 19.37 12.62
C GLU A 56 10.45 19.73 13.77
N PHE A 57 11.12 20.88 13.68
CA PHE A 57 12.01 21.39 14.73
C PHE A 57 11.26 21.98 15.94
N SER A 58 10.00 22.39 15.78
CA SER A 58 9.17 22.92 16.87
C SER A 58 8.63 21.86 17.83
N GLN A 59 8.83 20.57 17.54
CA GLN A 59 8.54 19.49 18.47
C GLN A 59 9.61 19.42 19.57
N VAL A 60 9.52 20.38 20.49
CA VAL A 60 10.01 20.24 21.86
C VAL A 60 8.78 19.89 22.71
N PRO A 61 8.47 18.60 22.95
CA PRO A 61 7.54 18.25 24.02
C PRO A 61 8.06 18.85 25.32
N HIS A 62 7.19 19.33 26.19
CA HIS A 62 7.60 19.72 27.54
C HIS A 62 8.22 18.49 28.24
N GLU A 63 9.55 18.41 28.31
CA GLU A 63 10.25 17.24 28.82
C GLU A 63 9.91 17.02 30.29
N ARG A 64 9.02 16.04 30.54
CA ARG A 64 8.69 15.59 31.89
C ARG A 64 9.91 14.89 32.49
N ARG A 65 10.76 15.67 33.16
CA ARG A 65 11.95 15.21 33.89
C ARG A 65 11.57 14.07 34.83
N GLY A 66 12.14 12.89 34.57
CA GLY A 66 11.87 11.68 35.34
C GLY A 66 11.88 10.42 34.46
N PHE A 67 11.52 9.29 35.06
CA PHE A 67 11.48 7.98 34.40
C PHE A 67 10.54 7.96 33.18
N ILE A 68 9.36 8.58 33.29
CA ILE A 68 8.34 8.61 32.23
C ILE A 68 8.89 9.28 30.95
N GLY A 69 9.61 10.40 31.06
CA GLY A 69 10.23 11.07 29.91
C GLY A 69 11.35 10.26 29.23
N GLN A 70 12.00 9.32 29.95
CA GLN A 70 12.92 8.36 29.33
C GLN A 70 12.17 7.25 28.57
N VAL A 71 11.06 6.76 29.12
CA VAL A 71 10.20 5.75 28.48
C VAL A 71 9.54 6.33 27.22
N GLN A 72 9.01 7.56 27.29
CA GLN A 72 8.40 8.26 26.15
C GLN A 72 9.40 8.41 24.98
N ARG A 73 10.62 8.91 25.23
CA ARG A 73 11.64 9.04 24.17
C ARG A 73 12.03 7.68 23.56
N LYS A 74 12.22 6.64 24.39
CA LYS A 74 12.50 5.27 23.91
C LYS A 74 11.34 4.66 23.09
N LEU A 75 10.09 5.01 23.40
CA LEU A 75 8.92 4.60 22.64
C LEU A 75 8.80 5.37 21.31
N ALA A 76 9.10 6.67 21.28
CA ALA A 76 9.06 7.49 20.07
C ALA A 76 10.02 6.96 18.99
N THR A 77 11.29 6.77 19.32
CA THR A 77 12.31 6.22 18.39
C THR A 77 11.94 4.80 17.92
N ARG A 78 11.33 3.98 18.78
CA ARG A 78 10.82 2.65 18.39
C ARG A 78 9.60 2.71 17.49
N LEU A 79 8.73 3.71 17.68
CA LEU A 79 7.54 3.94 16.86
C LEU A 79 7.93 4.38 15.45
N GLU A 80 8.87 5.31 15.33
CA GLU A 80 9.44 5.78 14.06
C GLU A 80 10.10 4.64 13.29
N ALA A 81 10.99 3.88 13.95
CA ALA A 81 11.66 2.72 13.34
C ALA A 81 10.66 1.66 12.85
N ALA A 82 9.67 1.30 13.67
CA ALA A 82 8.64 0.34 13.28
C ALA A 82 7.70 0.86 12.18
N GLN A 83 7.42 2.17 12.14
CA GLN A 83 6.64 2.78 11.06
C GLN A 83 7.40 2.75 9.73
N LEU A 84 8.70 3.05 9.76
CA LEU A 84 9.57 2.99 8.58
C LEU A 84 9.68 1.54 8.05
N GLU A 85 9.96 0.59 8.93
CA GLU A 85 9.98 -0.85 8.63
C GLU A 85 8.67 -1.32 7.99
N ALA A 86 7.52 -0.98 8.59
CA ALA A 86 6.20 -1.34 8.08
C ALA A 86 5.89 -0.72 6.69
N ARG A 87 6.38 0.50 6.41
CA ARG A 87 6.30 1.10 5.06
C ARG A 87 7.18 0.36 4.06
N LEU A 88 8.43 0.10 4.41
CA LEU A 88 9.41 -0.56 3.53
C LEU A 88 8.98 -1.98 3.14
N GLN A 89 8.40 -2.74 4.08
CA GLN A 89 7.87 -4.08 3.78
C GLN A 89 6.69 -4.05 2.80
N ASN A 90 5.77 -3.07 2.93
CA ASN A 90 4.68 -2.90 1.96
C ASN A 90 5.21 -2.52 0.57
N MET A 91 6.12 -1.54 0.49
CA MET A 91 6.74 -1.12 -0.77
C MET A 91 7.49 -2.26 -1.47
N TRP A 92 8.16 -3.13 -0.70
CA TRP A 92 8.88 -4.28 -1.24
C TRP A 92 7.93 -5.37 -1.74
N LEU A 93 6.86 -5.69 -0.99
CA LEU A 93 5.81 -6.64 -1.38
C LEU A 93 5.17 -6.24 -2.72
N ASP A 94 4.82 -4.97 -2.88
CA ASP A 94 4.22 -4.46 -4.10
C ASP A 94 5.23 -4.39 -5.26
N GLN A 95 6.48 -4.00 -5.01
CA GLN A 95 7.52 -4.03 -6.05
C GLN A 95 7.80 -5.47 -6.52
N PHE A 96 7.74 -6.46 -5.62
CA PHE A 96 7.81 -7.88 -5.97
C PHE A 96 6.64 -8.29 -6.88
N ASN A 97 5.40 -7.92 -6.52
CA ASN A 97 4.21 -8.21 -7.32
C ASN A 97 4.30 -7.56 -8.72
N GLN A 98 4.61 -6.27 -8.79
CA GLN A 98 4.78 -5.53 -10.03
C GLN A 98 5.82 -6.19 -10.94
N ARG A 99 7.02 -6.50 -10.43
CA ARG A 99 8.07 -7.17 -11.21
C ARG A 99 7.66 -8.55 -11.71
N PHE A 100 7.00 -9.36 -10.88
CA PHE A 100 6.57 -10.70 -11.29
C PHE A 100 5.54 -10.65 -12.42
N TRP A 101 4.51 -9.81 -12.28
CA TRP A 101 3.43 -9.72 -13.27
C TRP A 101 3.86 -9.04 -14.56
N THR A 102 4.79 -8.07 -14.50
CA THR A 102 5.39 -7.48 -15.71
C THR A 102 6.12 -8.52 -16.55
N ASP A 103 7.04 -9.30 -15.96
CA ASP A 103 7.77 -10.36 -16.66
C ASP A 103 6.88 -11.58 -17.01
N ASN A 104 5.82 -11.85 -16.25
CA ASN A 104 4.83 -12.87 -16.61
C ASN A 104 4.06 -12.47 -17.88
N ASN A 105 3.51 -11.25 -17.89
CA ASN A 105 2.62 -10.80 -18.94
C ASN A 105 3.38 -10.50 -20.23
N ALA A 106 4.58 -9.90 -20.16
CA ALA A 106 5.44 -9.70 -21.33
C ALA A 106 5.85 -11.02 -22.03
N ARG A 107 5.94 -12.14 -21.30
CA ARG A 107 6.17 -13.47 -21.89
C ARG A 107 4.89 -14.10 -22.43
N PHE A 108 3.76 -13.91 -21.73
CA PHE A 108 2.46 -14.38 -22.18
C PHE A 108 2.04 -13.71 -23.50
N GLU A 109 2.20 -12.38 -23.60
CA GLU A 109 1.90 -11.60 -24.81
C GLU A 109 2.75 -12.08 -26.01
N ARG A 110 4.06 -12.29 -25.80
CA ARG A 110 4.94 -12.85 -26.84
C ARG A 110 4.52 -14.27 -27.25
N ALA A 111 4.31 -15.16 -26.28
CA ALA A 111 3.96 -16.55 -26.57
C ALA A 111 2.57 -16.67 -27.22
N LEU A 112 1.66 -15.73 -26.95
CA LEU A 112 0.37 -15.62 -27.63
C LEU A 112 0.55 -15.13 -29.09
N GLN A 113 1.42 -14.16 -29.34
CA GLN A 113 1.77 -13.73 -30.70
C GLN A 113 2.40 -14.88 -31.51
N GLU A 114 3.41 -15.56 -30.95
CA GLU A 114 4.04 -16.75 -31.55
C GLU A 114 3.02 -17.88 -31.82
N TYR A 115 2.00 -18.04 -30.96
CA TYR A 115 0.92 -19.01 -31.14
C TYR A 115 -0.05 -18.59 -32.25
N ASP A 116 -0.56 -17.35 -32.23
CA ASP A 116 -1.50 -16.82 -33.23
C ASP A 116 -0.88 -16.77 -34.65
N GLU A 117 0.43 -16.50 -34.77
CA GLU A 117 1.17 -16.58 -36.03
C GLU A 117 1.32 -18.02 -36.56
N SER A 118 1.35 -19.01 -35.67
CA SER A 118 1.54 -20.43 -36.04
C SER A 118 0.28 -21.16 -36.53
N ILE A 119 -0.89 -20.50 -36.45
CA ILE A 119 -2.20 -21.16 -36.60
C ILE A 119 -2.89 -20.76 -37.91
N PRO A 120 -3.37 -21.74 -38.71
CA PRO A 120 -4.25 -21.47 -39.84
C PRO A 120 -5.51 -20.72 -39.38
N GLN A 121 -5.91 -19.68 -40.13
CA GLN A 121 -7.22 -19.08 -39.91
C GLN A 121 -8.35 -20.10 -40.18
N ASP A 122 -9.35 -20.05 -39.32
CA ASP A 122 -10.41 -21.04 -39.16
C ASP A 122 -11.61 -20.33 -38.51
N ASP A 123 -12.83 -20.67 -38.94
CA ASP A 123 -14.09 -20.03 -38.55
C ASP A 123 -14.46 -20.26 -37.07
N ARG A 124 -13.74 -21.14 -36.35
CA ARG A 124 -13.91 -21.32 -34.91
C ARG A 124 -13.74 -20.00 -34.12
N PRO A 125 -14.57 -19.78 -33.08
CA PRO A 125 -14.50 -18.56 -32.27
C PRO A 125 -13.14 -18.43 -31.59
N ALA A 126 -12.67 -17.19 -31.43
CA ALA A 126 -11.32 -16.89 -30.94
C ALA A 126 -11.00 -17.52 -29.57
N SER A 127 -12.01 -17.64 -28.70
CA SER A 127 -11.91 -18.32 -27.40
C SER A 127 -11.56 -19.82 -27.52
N GLU A 128 -12.12 -20.53 -28.51
CA GLU A 128 -11.82 -21.94 -28.77
C GLU A 128 -10.46 -22.12 -29.44
N ARG A 129 -10.06 -21.20 -30.34
CA ARG A 129 -8.74 -21.22 -30.97
C ARG A 129 -7.60 -20.96 -29.96
N ALA A 130 -7.82 -20.08 -28.98
CA ALA A 130 -6.86 -19.79 -27.91
C ALA A 130 -6.86 -20.83 -26.76
N ALA A 131 -7.92 -21.60 -26.57
CA ALA A 131 -8.05 -22.53 -25.43
C ALA A 131 -6.91 -23.58 -25.29
N PRO A 132 -6.35 -24.17 -26.37
CA PRO A 132 -5.21 -25.07 -26.26
C PRO A 132 -3.94 -24.36 -25.76
N PHE A 133 -3.67 -23.15 -26.24
CA PHE A 133 -2.56 -22.32 -25.76
C PHE A 133 -2.68 -21.99 -24.28
N TYR A 134 -3.85 -21.55 -23.80
CA TYR A 134 -4.03 -21.27 -22.36
C TYR A 134 -3.73 -22.50 -21.50
N ARG A 135 -4.12 -23.71 -21.94
CA ARG A 135 -3.79 -24.96 -21.24
C ARG A 135 -2.29 -25.27 -21.26
N ALA A 136 -1.65 -25.17 -22.42
CA ALA A 136 -0.21 -25.41 -22.57
C ALA A 136 0.64 -24.40 -21.79
N TRP A 137 0.27 -23.11 -21.86
CA TRP A 137 0.93 -22.02 -21.14
C TRP A 137 0.87 -22.20 -19.62
N LEU A 138 -0.31 -22.55 -19.08
CA LEU A 138 -0.48 -22.79 -17.64
C LEU A 138 0.30 -24.01 -17.17
N ALA A 139 0.35 -25.09 -17.95
CA ALA A 139 1.18 -26.25 -17.64
C ALA A 139 2.69 -25.91 -17.65
N ALA A 140 3.16 -25.21 -18.68
CA ALA A 140 4.57 -24.79 -18.79
C ALA A 140 5.01 -23.82 -17.69
N ASN A 141 4.09 -23.00 -17.16
CA ASN A 141 4.38 -22.00 -16.11
C ASN A 141 3.93 -22.43 -14.71
N GLU A 142 3.41 -23.65 -14.51
CA GLU A 142 2.84 -24.09 -13.22
C GLU A 142 3.83 -23.93 -12.06
N THR A 143 5.08 -24.38 -12.25
CA THR A 143 6.14 -24.27 -11.24
C THR A 143 6.47 -22.81 -10.93
N ARG A 144 6.48 -21.92 -11.93
CA ARG A 144 6.71 -20.48 -11.76
C ARG A 144 5.59 -19.84 -10.93
N LEU A 145 4.34 -20.14 -11.25
CA LEU A 145 3.16 -19.61 -10.56
C LEU A 145 3.07 -20.14 -9.11
N ARG A 146 3.40 -21.41 -8.88
CA ARG A 146 3.49 -22.00 -7.53
C ARG A 146 4.59 -21.38 -6.69
N ASN A 147 5.77 -21.16 -7.27
CA ASN A 147 6.88 -20.48 -6.59
C ASN A 147 6.53 -19.03 -6.25
N TYR A 148 5.87 -18.31 -7.17
CA TYR A 148 5.32 -16.97 -6.89
C TYR A 148 4.33 -16.99 -5.72
N ASN A 149 3.34 -17.90 -5.73
CA ASN A 149 2.36 -17.99 -4.65
C ASN A 149 3.01 -18.26 -3.28
N TRP A 150 4.03 -19.12 -3.21
CA TRP A 150 4.79 -19.37 -1.98
C TRP A 150 5.58 -18.15 -1.50
N MET A 151 6.28 -17.46 -2.42
CA MET A 151 7.00 -16.22 -2.12
C MET A 151 6.05 -15.10 -1.67
N LEU A 152 4.90 -14.94 -2.34
CA LEU A 152 3.85 -13.98 -2.02
C LEU A 152 3.32 -14.19 -0.59
N TRP A 153 3.02 -15.43 -0.19
CA TRP A 153 2.58 -15.73 1.17
C TRP A 153 3.65 -15.37 2.20
N ARG A 154 4.90 -15.76 1.98
CA ARG A 154 6.03 -15.43 2.87
C ARG A 154 6.25 -13.91 2.98
N ALA A 155 6.18 -13.18 1.87
CA ALA A 155 6.28 -11.73 1.81
C ALA A 155 5.13 -11.05 2.57
N THR A 156 3.89 -11.52 2.35
CA THR A 156 2.67 -11.00 2.97
C THR A 156 2.69 -11.18 4.49
N PHE A 157 3.07 -12.37 5.00
CA PHE A 157 3.23 -12.57 6.45
C PHE A 157 4.34 -11.70 7.05
N THR A 158 5.42 -11.44 6.32
CA THR A 158 6.49 -10.52 6.77
C THR A 158 5.98 -9.09 6.90
N ALA A 159 5.23 -8.60 5.90
CA ALA A 159 4.60 -7.27 5.94
C ALA A 159 3.56 -7.16 7.07
N ILE A 160 2.67 -8.16 7.22
CA ILE A 160 1.69 -8.21 8.31
C ILE A 160 2.39 -8.18 9.68
N GLY A 161 3.48 -8.92 9.87
CA GLY A 161 4.28 -8.89 11.09
C GLY A 161 4.81 -7.49 11.44
N ALA A 162 5.32 -6.76 10.44
CA ALA A 162 5.77 -5.37 10.62
C ALA A 162 4.61 -4.41 10.95
N GLN A 163 3.44 -4.56 10.32
CA GLN A 163 2.24 -3.79 10.63
C GLN A 163 1.74 -4.04 12.07
N ILE A 164 1.75 -5.30 12.52
CA ILE A 164 1.38 -5.68 13.90
C ILE A 164 2.38 -5.10 14.91
N LYS A 165 3.69 -5.18 14.63
CA LYS A 165 4.77 -4.58 15.44
C LYS A 165 4.57 -3.07 15.61
N TYR A 166 4.33 -2.35 14.51
CA TYR A 166 4.01 -0.93 14.52
C TYR A 166 2.73 -0.64 15.33
N ALA A 167 1.65 -1.39 15.13
CA ALA A 167 0.39 -1.21 15.83
C ALA A 167 0.53 -1.40 17.36
N ILE A 168 1.29 -2.41 17.81
CA ILE A 168 1.55 -2.65 19.24
C ILE A 168 2.34 -1.48 19.85
N ILE A 169 3.41 -1.03 19.19
CA ILE A 169 4.25 0.08 19.69
C ILE A 169 3.44 1.40 19.70
N TYR A 170 2.61 1.64 18.69
CA TYR A 170 1.70 2.80 18.66
C TYR A 170 0.69 2.77 19.81
N ARG A 171 0.08 1.61 20.11
CA ARG A 171 -0.82 1.45 21.26
C ARG A 171 -0.09 1.69 22.60
N ALA A 172 1.13 1.17 22.75
CA ALA A 172 1.95 1.40 23.94
C ALA A 172 2.31 2.89 24.12
N ALA A 173 2.73 3.58 23.06
CA ALA A 173 3.00 5.02 23.08
C ALA A 173 1.76 5.82 23.51
N ARG A 174 0.59 5.54 22.90
CA ARG A 174 -0.66 6.25 23.21
C ARG A 174 -1.20 5.97 24.62
N LEU A 175 -0.88 4.83 25.22
CA LEU A 175 -1.16 4.57 26.65
C LEU A 175 -0.23 5.38 27.56
N VAL A 176 1.07 5.48 27.23
CA VAL A 176 2.04 6.29 28.00
C VAL A 176 1.82 7.80 27.81
N GLU A 177 1.20 8.23 26.71
CA GLU A 177 0.66 9.60 26.56
C GLU A 177 -0.58 9.85 27.44
N TRP A 178 -1.42 8.84 27.68
CA TRP A 178 -2.66 8.99 28.44
C TRP A 178 -2.46 8.92 29.96
N PHE A 179 -1.49 8.12 30.42
CA PHE A 179 -1.11 8.02 31.84
C PHE A 179 -0.07 9.06 32.29
N ALA A 180 0.35 9.97 31.40
CA ALA A 180 1.26 11.07 31.71
C ALA A 180 0.51 12.40 31.81
#